data_AF-A0A2N3BEG7-F1
#
_entry.id   AF-A0A2N3BEG7-F1
#
_cell.length_a   1.000
_cell.length_b   1.000
_cell.length_c   1.000
_cell.angle_alpha   90.00
_cell.angle_beta   90.00
_cell.angle_gamma   90.00
#
_symmetry.space_group_name_H-M   'P 1'
#
loop_
_entity.id
_entity.type
_entity.pdbx_description
1 polymer ?
#
loop_
_entity_poly.entity_id
_entity_poly.type
_entity_poly.pdbx_seq_one_letter_code
_entity_poly.pdbx_strand_id
1 'polypeptide(L)' 'MKTVGAGRVMFGTNWPMLSPKKCLARLGDLGLDAAQTDAFLSGTARRVFKL' A
#
# COMPACT_ATOMS: atom_id res chain seq x y z
N MET A 1 -9.35 -3.93 13.36
CA MET A 1 -10.57 -3.80 12.53
C MET A 1 -10.16 -3.29 11.16
N LYS A 2 -10.50 -3.99 10.07
CA LYS A 2 -10.33 -3.49 8.70
C LYS A 2 -11.51 -2.56 8.41
N THR A 3 -11.28 -1.26 8.21
CA THR A 3 -12.34 -0.25 8.10
C THR A 3 -12.55 0.21 6.66
N VAL A 4 -11.47 0.58 5.97
CA VAL A 4 -11.51 1.04 4.57
C VAL A 4 -11.19 -0.15 3.64
N GLY A 5 -12.00 -0.34 2.60
CA GLY A 5 -11.81 -1.42 1.64
C GLY A 5 -10.49 -1.32 0.86
N ALA A 6 -9.87 -2.45 0.52
CA ALA A 6 -8.54 -2.52 -0.09
C ALA A 6 -8.40 -1.68 -1.39
N GLY A 7 -9.48 -1.54 -2.17
CA GLY A 7 -9.51 -0.70 -3.37
C GLY A 7 -9.54 0.82 -3.12
N ARG A 8 -9.49 1.26 -1.86
CA ARG A 8 -9.53 2.69 -1.48
C ARG A 8 -8.28 3.11 -0.70
N VAL A 9 -7.29 2.23 -0.58
CA VAL A 9 -6.01 2.49 0.09
C VAL A 9 -4.88 2.08 -0.86
N MET A 10 -3.82 2.88 -0.91
CA MET A 10 -2.61 2.60 -1.67
C MET A 10 -1.36 3.02 -0.89
N PHE A 11 -0.25 2.36 -1.18
CA PHE A 11 1.05 2.66 -0.62
C PHE A 11 1.61 4.00 -1.17
N GLY A 12 2.36 4.71 -0.33
CA GLY A 12 3.10 5.92 -0.68
C GLY A 12 4.12 6.27 0.40
N THR A 13 5.21 6.95 0.02
CA THR A 13 6.33 7.24 0.94
C THR A 13 6.46 8.70 1.32
N ASN A 14 5.81 9.65 0.63
CA ASN A 14 6.11 11.08 0.79
C ASN A 14 7.62 11.39 0.58
N TRP A 15 8.21 10.80 -0.47
CA TRP A 15 9.58 11.12 -0.87
C TRP A 15 9.72 12.62 -1.20
N PRO A 16 10.81 13.31 -0.79
CA PRO A 16 12.04 12.79 -0.19
C PRO A 16 12.04 12.70 1.35
N MET A 17 10.93 13.00 2.02
CA MET A 17 10.90 13.06 3.49
C MET A 17 10.99 11.68 4.16
N LEU A 18 10.44 10.63 3.55
CA LEU A 18 10.61 9.25 4.02
C LEU A 18 11.08 8.34 2.89
N SER A 19 12.04 7.46 3.22
CA SER A 19 12.59 6.50 2.27
C SER A 19 11.64 5.31 2.07
N PRO A 20 11.60 4.71 0.87
CA PRO A 20 10.82 3.50 0.61
C PRO A 20 11.17 2.36 1.58
N LYS A 21 12.46 2.18 1.89
CA LYS A 21 12.92 1.18 2.86
C LYS A 21 12.26 1.37 4.23
N LYS A 22 12.17 2.61 4.74
CA LYS A 22 11.54 2.89 6.04
C LYS A 22 10.04 2.63 6.00
N CYS A 23 9.35 3.05 4.94
CA CYS A 23 7.90 2.86 4.80
C CYS A 23 7.50 1.38 4.63
N LEU A 24 8.36 0.56 4.02
CA LEU A 24 8.11 -0.87 3.80
C LEU A 24 8.53 -1.75 4.98
N ALA A 25 9.32 -1.24 5.93
CA ALA A 25 9.94 -2.03 7.00
C ALA A 25 8.94 -2.80 7.87
N ARG A 26 7.68 -2.34 7.97
CA ARG A 26 6.63 -2.93 8.81
C ARG A 26 5.41 -3.39 8.00
N LEU A 27 5.58 -3.63 6.70
CA LEU A 27 4.48 -4.10 5.84
C LEU A 27 3.85 -5.39 6.37
N GLY A 28 4.67 -6.32 6.88
CA GLY A 28 4.20 -7.60 7.44
C GLY A 28 3.30 -7.44 8.67
N ASP A 29 3.50 -6.38 9.47
CA ASP A 29 2.72 -6.12 10.69
C ASP A 29 1.26 -5.76 10.37
N LEU A 30 0.94 -5.41 9.11
CA LEU A 30 -0.41 -5.04 8.68
C LEU A 30 -1.37 -6.25 8.59
N GLY A 31 -0.86 -7.49 8.59
CA GLY A 31 -1.69 -8.70 8.50
C GLY A 31 -2.56 -8.74 7.24
N LEU A 32 -2.02 -8.22 6.14
CA LEU A 32 -2.65 -8.28 4.81
C LEU A 32 -2.43 -9.67 4.21
N ASP A 33 -3.45 -10.21 3.55
CA ASP A 33 -3.24 -11.36 2.68
C ASP A 33 -2.50 -10.97 1.39
N ALA A 34 -2.20 -11.95 0.54
CA ALA A 34 -1.45 -11.72 -0.70
C ALA A 34 -2.18 -10.76 -1.67
N ALA A 35 -3.49 -10.91 -1.82
CA ALA A 35 -4.29 -10.06 -2.72
C ALA A 35 -4.39 -8.62 -2.19
N GLN A 36 -4.54 -8.47 -0.87
CA GLN A 36 -4.53 -7.17 -0.20
C GLN A 36 -3.17 -6.48 -0.28
N THR A 37 -2.09 -7.25 -0.20
CA THR A 37 -0.72 -6.72 -0.30
C THR A 37 -0.45 -6.21 -1.71
N ASP A 38 -0.84 -6.97 -2.75
CA ASP A 38 -0.72 -6.53 -4.14
C ASP A 38 -1.56 -5.26 -4.42
N ALA A 39 -2.83 -5.26 -3.98
CA ALA A 39 -3.71 -4.11 -4.12
C ALA A 39 -3.13 -2.86 -3.42
N PHE A 40 -2.59 -3.01 -2.21
CA PHE A 40 -1.99 -1.91 -1.46
C PHE A 40 -0.72 -1.39 -2.11
N LEU A 41 0.23 -2.27 -2.48
CA LEU A 41 1.55 -1.88 -2.98
C LEU A 41 1.50 -1.24 -4.36
N SER A 42 0.64 -1.71 -5.26
CA SER A 42 0.54 -1.12 -6.61
C SER A 42 -0.82 -1.25 -7.29
N GLY A 43 -1.61 -2.29 -7.00
CA GLY A 43 -2.84 -2.57 -7.74
C GLY A 43 -3.87 -1.44 -7.70
N THR A 44 -4.09 -0.83 -6.52
CA THR A 44 -4.99 0.32 -6.38
C THR A 44 -4.46 1.53 -7.15
N ALA A 45 -3.16 1.80 -7.11
CA ALA A 45 -2.56 2.92 -7.84
C ALA A 45 -2.70 2.74 -9.36
N ARG A 46 -2.41 1.55 -9.88
CA ARG A 46 -2.57 1.22 -11.32
C ARG A 46 -3.99 1.47 -11.81
N ARG A 47 -5.00 1.01 -11.05
CA ARG A 47 -6.40 1.21 -11.41
C ARG A 47 -6.82 2.68 -11.35
N VAL A 48 -6.41 3.42 -10.32
CA VAL A 48 -6.83 4.82 -10.11
C VAL A 48 -6.13 5.76 -11.09
N PHE A 49 -4.83 5.58 -11.32
CA PHE A 49 -4.02 6.45 -12.18
C PHE A 49 -3.92 5.96 -13.63
N LYS A 50 -4.52 4.82 -13.98
CA LYS A 50 -4.47 4.21 -15.32
C LYS A 50 -3.03 3.99 -15.81
N LEU A 51 -2.22 3.33 -14.96
CA LEU A 51 -0.81 2.99 -15.22
C LEU A 51 -0.63 1.64 -15.91
#